data_AF-A0A8C7XUV7-F1
#
_entry.id   AF-A0A8C7XUV7-F1
#
_cell.length_a   1.000
_cell.length_b   1.000
_cell.length_c   1.000
_cell.angle_alpha   90.00
_cell.angle_beta   90.00
_cell.angle_gamma   90.00
#
_symmetry.space_group_name_H-M   'P 1'
#
loop_
_entity.id
_entity.type
_entity.pdbx_description
1 polymer ?
#
loop_
_entity_poly.entity_id
_entity_poly.type
_entity_poly.pdbx_seq_one_letter_code
_entity_poly.pdbx_strand_id
1 'polypeptide(L)'
;MMGHSTKCLDLATYWDSSTHRCVSCSIKPGKTHRYEVTPNCGIDDHGGRHERPFRECASGTFNDGSRADCRPCSLCGPDSSPTRNCSTTSSVCVFYCNLFNFFFLSGMILLAVAVLSVILLAFGSLYNNNYDVLSSPVQTVLDDLDVLEELVILLDPETQGKKNTKHLASLCSFPSTWITYTYSMRDSKSPLKAVLEGISSKHPDWTVGHLAKLLKQMDRNDAVAVLAKLKQYDQNFF
;
A
#
# COMPACT_ATOMS: atom_id res chain seq x y z
N MET A 1 11.12 -43.92 3.67
CA MET A 1 9.85 -44.62 3.47
C MET A 1 9.85 -45.17 2.05
N MET A 2 9.56 -46.45 1.89
CA MET A 2 9.24 -47.01 0.57
C MET A 2 7.77 -46.68 0.27
N GLY A 3 7.47 -46.24 -0.95
CA GLY A 3 6.10 -45.97 -1.39
C GLY A 3 5.28 -47.25 -1.57
N HIS A 4 4.00 -47.11 -1.87
CA HIS A 4 3.08 -48.23 -2.15
C HIS A 4 3.07 -48.65 -3.61
N SER A 5 3.66 -47.84 -4.49
CA SER A 5 3.73 -48.11 -5.93
C SER A 5 5.16 -48.48 -6.34
N THR A 6 5.30 -49.58 -7.08
CA THR A 6 6.56 -49.95 -7.75
C THR A 6 6.69 -49.31 -9.12
N LYS A 7 5.56 -48.89 -9.72
CA LYS A 7 5.52 -48.23 -11.04
C LYS A 7 5.75 -46.72 -10.95
N CYS A 8 5.31 -46.09 -9.87
CA CYS A 8 5.42 -44.64 -9.65
C CYS A 8 6.44 -44.33 -8.56
N LEU A 9 7.65 -43.97 -8.99
CA LEU A 9 8.77 -43.61 -8.11
C LEU A 9 8.54 -42.30 -7.35
N ASP A 10 7.82 -41.36 -7.96
CA ASP A 10 7.42 -40.13 -7.29
C ASP A 10 6.29 -40.41 -6.29
N LEU A 11 6.58 -40.24 -5.00
CA LEU A 11 5.65 -40.48 -3.90
C LEU A 11 4.44 -39.54 -3.92
N ALA A 12 4.48 -38.42 -4.65
CA ALA A 12 3.34 -37.54 -4.85
C ALA A 12 2.43 -37.97 -6.01
N THR A 13 2.66 -39.17 -6.59
CA THR A 13 1.88 -39.71 -7.71
C THR A 13 1.42 -41.15 -7.45
N TYR A 14 0.34 -41.57 -8.08
CA TYR A 14 -0.16 -42.95 -8.02
C TYR A 14 -0.37 -43.53 -9.42
N TRP A 15 -0.32 -44.86 -9.53
CA TRP A 15 -0.52 -45.53 -10.80
C TRP A 15 -2.00 -45.58 -11.16
N ASP A 16 -2.36 -44.98 -12.30
CA ASP A 16 -3.68 -45.11 -12.89
C ASP A 16 -3.67 -46.21 -13.96
N SER A 17 -4.35 -47.32 -13.67
CA SER A 17 -4.43 -48.45 -14.60
C SER A 17 -5.27 -48.17 -15.84
N SER A 18 -6.14 -47.16 -15.82
CA SER A 18 -6.98 -46.82 -16.98
C SER A 18 -6.21 -46.04 -18.03
N THR A 19 -5.32 -45.14 -17.60
CA THR A 19 -4.49 -44.32 -18.47
C THR A 19 -3.07 -44.86 -18.64
N HIS A 20 -2.70 -45.91 -17.89
CA HIS A 20 -1.36 -46.49 -17.82
C HIS A 20 -0.28 -45.44 -17.49
N ARG A 21 -0.56 -44.52 -16.57
CA ARG A 21 0.34 -43.41 -16.21
C ARG A 21 0.34 -43.13 -14.71
N CYS A 22 1.42 -42.52 -14.24
CA CYS A 22 1.48 -41.94 -12.90
C CYS A 22 0.77 -40.60 -12.89
N VAL A 23 -0.26 -40.48 -12.05
CA VAL A 23 -1.10 -39.29 -11.92
C VAL A 23 -0.83 -38.66 -10.56
N SER A 24 -0.80 -37.32 -10.50
CA SER A 24 -0.56 -36.58 -9.27
C SER A 24 -1.67 -36.77 -8.25
N CYS A 25 -1.28 -36.94 -6.98
CA CYS A 25 -2.21 -36.95 -5.87
C CYS A 25 -2.92 -35.60 -5.75
N SER A 26 -4.21 -35.61 -5.40
CA SER A 26 -4.96 -34.39 -5.18
C SER A 26 -4.51 -33.69 -3.90
N ILE A 27 -4.01 -32.46 -4.01
CA ILE A 27 -3.81 -31.58 -2.86
C ILE A 27 -5.18 -30.99 -2.51
N LYS A 28 -5.73 -31.33 -1.35
CA LYS A 28 -7.08 -30.86 -0.96
C LYS A 28 -7.09 -29.34 -0.78
N PRO A 29 -7.87 -28.56 -1.56
CA PRO A 29 -7.87 -27.11 -1.47
C PRO A 29 -8.46 -26.62 -0.15
N GLY A 30 -7.80 -25.65 0.48
CA GLY A 30 -8.36 -24.82 1.56
C GLY A 30 -8.55 -25.48 2.94
N LYS A 31 -8.08 -26.72 3.16
CA LYS A 31 -8.18 -27.40 4.48
C LYS A 31 -7.02 -28.38 4.81
N THR A 32 -5.88 -28.29 4.13
CA THR A 32 -4.70 -29.16 4.34
C THR A 32 -3.64 -28.54 5.25
N HIS A 33 -3.97 -27.48 5.98
CA HIS A 33 -3.10 -27.07 7.08
C HIS A 33 -2.97 -28.25 8.05
N ARG A 34 -1.74 -28.63 8.42
CA ARG A 34 -1.38 -29.80 9.25
C ARG A 34 -1.35 -31.17 8.58
N TYR A 35 -1.60 -31.31 7.29
CA TYR A 35 -1.63 -32.62 6.64
C TYR A 35 -0.67 -32.70 5.46
N GLU A 36 0.00 -33.84 5.30
CA GLU A 36 0.71 -34.20 4.06
C GLU A 36 -0.03 -35.27 3.29
N VAL A 37 0.24 -35.30 1.98
CA VAL A 37 -0.14 -36.37 1.08
C VAL A 37 0.68 -37.60 1.44
N THR A 38 -0.03 -38.66 1.75
CA THR A 38 0.53 -39.97 2.02
C THR A 38 1.22 -40.52 0.77
N PRO A 39 2.34 -41.26 0.85
CA PRO A 39 3.04 -41.81 -0.32
C PRO A 39 2.09 -42.51 -1.28
N ASN A 40 2.19 -42.21 -2.57
CA ASN A 40 1.33 -42.70 -3.65
C ASN A 40 -0.18 -42.57 -3.34
N CYS A 41 -0.55 -41.53 -2.58
CA CYS A 41 -1.89 -41.27 -2.07
C CYS A 41 -2.49 -42.44 -1.25
N GLY A 42 -1.63 -43.33 -0.73
CA GLY A 42 -1.99 -44.54 -0.01
C GLY A 42 -2.53 -45.67 -0.90
N ILE A 43 -2.22 -45.67 -2.20
CA ILE A 43 -2.73 -46.64 -3.18
C ILE A 43 -1.57 -47.42 -3.81
N ASP A 44 -1.76 -48.72 -4.02
CA ASP A 44 -0.82 -49.59 -4.74
C ASP A 44 -1.04 -49.60 -6.27
N ASP A 45 -0.18 -50.34 -6.99
CA ASP A 45 -0.23 -50.46 -8.45
C ASP A 45 -1.49 -51.15 -9.02
N HIS A 46 -2.30 -51.77 -8.17
CA HIS A 46 -3.53 -52.47 -8.51
C HIS A 46 -4.78 -51.64 -8.15
N GLY A 47 -4.60 -50.46 -7.56
CA GLY A 47 -5.70 -49.61 -7.06
C GLY A 47 -6.16 -49.94 -5.65
N GLY A 48 -5.48 -50.85 -4.93
CA GLY A 48 -5.75 -51.18 -3.54
C GLY A 48 -5.31 -50.07 -2.60
N ARG A 49 -6.16 -49.70 -1.63
CA ARG A 49 -5.86 -48.65 -0.65
C ARG A 49 -5.29 -49.24 0.64
N HIS A 50 -4.05 -48.88 0.96
CA HIS A 50 -3.34 -49.31 2.18
C HIS A 50 -3.44 -48.29 3.32
N GLU A 51 -3.59 -47.01 2.98
CA GLU A 51 -3.73 -45.95 3.97
C GLU A 51 -4.57 -44.77 3.46
N ARG A 52 -4.93 -43.84 4.36
CA ARG A 52 -5.70 -42.65 4.00
C ARG A 52 -4.86 -41.73 3.09
N PRO A 53 -5.48 -40.95 2.18
CA PRO A 53 -4.75 -40.11 1.24
C PRO A 53 -3.92 -39.01 1.89
N PHE A 54 -4.27 -38.65 3.13
CA PHE A 54 -3.60 -37.62 3.91
C PHE A 54 -3.32 -38.12 5.32
N ARG A 55 -2.20 -37.69 5.89
CA ARG A 55 -1.81 -37.94 7.28
C ARG A 55 -1.33 -36.65 7.94
N GLU A 56 -1.45 -36.56 9.25
CA GLU A 56 -1.03 -35.38 9.99
C GLU A 56 0.49 -35.23 9.99
N CYS A 57 0.96 -33.98 9.93
CA CYS A 57 2.37 -33.66 10.08
C CYS A 57 2.89 -34.15 11.44
N ALA A 58 4.04 -34.82 11.41
CA ALA A 58 4.73 -35.25 12.63
C ALA A 58 5.16 -34.06 13.50
N SER A 59 5.35 -34.29 14.80
CA SER A 59 5.89 -33.29 15.71
C SER A 59 7.21 -32.72 15.19
N GLY A 60 7.35 -31.38 15.18
CA GLY A 60 8.51 -30.69 14.61
C GLY A 60 8.47 -30.47 13.09
N THR A 61 7.35 -30.80 12.44
CA THR A 61 7.09 -30.50 11.03
C THR A 61 5.79 -29.72 10.85
N PHE A 62 5.64 -29.03 9.72
CA PHE A 62 4.43 -28.26 9.41
C PHE A 62 4.09 -28.28 7.93
N ASN A 63 2.81 -28.08 7.64
CA ASN A 63 2.30 -27.80 6.29
C ASN A 63 1.25 -26.69 6.39
N ASP A 64 1.51 -25.59 5.66
CA ASP A 64 0.62 -24.43 5.55
C ASP A 64 -0.44 -24.60 4.44
N GLY A 65 -0.49 -25.77 3.79
CA GLY A 65 -1.42 -26.09 2.72
C GLY A 65 -0.97 -25.62 1.34
N SER A 66 0.21 -24.99 1.22
CA SER A 66 0.79 -24.61 -0.07
C SER A 66 1.41 -25.78 -0.84
N ARG A 67 1.65 -26.92 -0.16
CA ARG A 67 2.39 -28.07 -0.71
C ARG A 67 1.77 -29.41 -0.28
N ALA A 68 2.24 -30.47 -0.94
CA ALA A 68 1.84 -31.84 -0.66
C ALA A 68 2.55 -32.43 0.57
N ASP A 69 3.75 -31.99 0.91
CA ASP A 69 4.64 -32.56 1.93
C ASP A 69 4.79 -31.67 3.18
N CYS A 70 4.95 -32.28 4.36
CA CYS A 70 5.28 -31.55 5.59
C CYS A 70 6.79 -31.28 5.64
N ARG A 71 7.17 -30.05 6.03
CA ARG A 71 8.57 -29.65 6.15
C ARG A 71 9.03 -29.49 7.60
N PRO A 72 10.31 -29.72 7.91
CA PRO A 72 10.87 -29.42 9.22
C PRO A 72 10.65 -27.96 9.60
N CYS A 73 10.29 -27.71 10.85
CA CYS A 73 10.08 -26.36 11.38
C CYS A 73 11.34 -25.47 11.31
N SER A 74 12.53 -26.06 11.11
CA SER A 74 13.84 -25.40 11.02
C SER A 74 14.22 -24.89 9.61
N LEU A 75 13.44 -25.22 8.57
CA LEU A 75 13.69 -24.71 7.21
C LEU A 75 13.18 -23.28 7.06
N CYS A 76 13.87 -22.37 7.72
CA CYS A 76 13.79 -20.94 7.50
C CYS A 76 14.67 -20.59 6.29
N GLY A 77 14.24 -19.63 5.47
CA GLY A 77 15.06 -19.13 4.36
C GLY A 77 16.34 -18.45 4.88
N PRO A 78 17.32 -18.16 4.01
CA PRO A 78 18.47 -17.34 4.40
C PRO A 78 17.97 -16.05 5.08
N ASP A 79 18.52 -15.71 6.24
CA ASP A 79 18.15 -14.57 7.10
C ASP A 79 16.95 -14.73 8.03
N SER A 80 16.43 -15.95 8.17
CA SER A 80 15.37 -16.23 9.15
C SER A 80 15.75 -17.39 10.07
N SER A 81 15.29 -17.34 11.32
CA SER A 81 15.47 -18.42 12.29
C SER A 81 14.12 -18.89 12.83
N PRO A 82 14.00 -20.19 13.16
CA PRO A 82 12.74 -20.73 13.64
C PRO A 82 12.45 -20.22 15.06
N THR A 83 11.23 -19.72 15.29
CA THR A 83 10.78 -19.45 16.65
C THR A 83 10.65 -20.79 17.39
N ARG A 84 10.94 -20.82 18.70
CA ARG A 84 10.92 -22.07 19.49
C ARG A 84 9.57 -22.82 19.46
N ASN A 85 8.48 -22.13 19.11
CA ASN A 85 7.12 -22.67 19.09
C ASN A 85 6.56 -22.69 17.65
N CYS A 86 6.83 -23.78 16.93
CA CYS A 86 6.21 -24.08 15.63
C CYS A 86 4.88 -24.82 15.84
N SER A 87 3.88 -24.53 15.00
CA SER A 87 2.62 -25.29 14.95
C SER A 87 2.61 -26.19 13.72
N THR A 88 1.83 -27.28 13.74
CA THR A 88 1.64 -28.15 12.56
C THR A 88 1.02 -27.41 11.36
N THR A 89 0.40 -26.24 11.60
CA THR A 89 -0.17 -25.35 10.56
C THR A 89 0.80 -24.28 10.05
N SER A 90 1.83 -23.93 10.80
CA SER A 90 2.67 -22.76 10.53
C SER A 90 3.98 -22.79 11.31
N SER A 91 5.10 -22.56 10.62
CA SER A 91 6.33 -22.13 11.28
C SER A 91 6.32 -20.60 11.37
N VAL A 92 6.52 -20.08 12.58
CA VAL A 92 6.77 -18.66 12.78
C VAL A 92 8.27 -18.46 12.60
N CYS A 93 8.67 -17.88 11.47
CA CYS A 93 10.06 -17.50 11.21
C CYS A 93 10.30 -16.10 11.78
N VAL A 94 11.30 -15.94 12.64
CA VAL A 94 11.75 -14.60 13.03
C VAL A 94 12.84 -14.18 12.05
N PHE A 95 12.60 -13.05 11.36
CA PHE A 95 13.62 -12.41 10.54
C PHE A 95 14.57 -11.66 11.47
N TYR A 96 15.76 -12.23 11.70
CA TYR A 96 16.84 -11.46 12.31
C TYR A 96 17.60 -10.83 11.17
N CYS A 97 17.28 -9.56 10.89
CA CYS A 97 18.19 -8.72 10.15
C CYS A 97 19.49 -8.69 10.96
N ASN A 98 20.55 -9.35 10.47
CA ASN A 98 21.83 -9.48 11.17
C ASN A 98 22.43 -8.09 11.44
N LEU A 99 22.12 -7.52 12.60
CA LEU A 99 22.79 -6.33 13.15
C LEU A 99 24.19 -6.68 13.70
N PHE A 100 24.80 -7.78 13.27
CA PHE A 100 26.07 -8.29 13.83
C PHE A 100 27.32 -7.83 13.06
N ASN A 101 27.18 -7.15 11.92
CA ASN A 101 28.28 -6.40 11.29
C ASN A 101 28.42 -4.97 11.83
N PHE A 102 27.64 -4.59 12.84
CA PHE A 102 27.52 -3.21 13.32
C PHE A 102 28.65 -2.74 14.26
N PHE A 103 29.51 -3.64 14.73
CA PHE A 103 30.58 -3.28 15.67
C PHE A 103 31.92 -2.86 15.03
N PHE A 104 32.10 -3.05 13.71
CA PHE A 104 33.28 -2.54 12.98
C PHE A 104 33.01 -1.27 12.14
N LEU A 105 31.77 -0.78 12.09
CA LEU A 105 31.34 0.40 11.33
C LEU A 105 30.94 1.61 12.20
N SER A 106 31.02 1.50 13.53
CA SER A 106 30.59 2.55 14.47
C SER A 106 31.41 3.84 14.36
N GLY A 107 32.65 3.78 13.88
CA GLY A 107 33.49 4.96 13.65
C GLY A 107 33.12 5.78 12.40
N MET A 108 32.68 5.12 11.32
CA MET A 108 32.35 5.79 10.05
C MET A 108 30.89 6.23 9.97
N ILE A 109 29.99 5.56 10.71
CA ILE A 109 28.57 5.94 10.80
C ILE A 109 28.37 7.26 11.57
N LEU A 110 29.16 7.53 12.61
CA LEU A 110 29.05 8.78 13.37
C LEU A 110 29.33 10.02 12.51
N LEU A 111 30.30 9.95 11.60
CA LEU A 111 30.61 11.05 10.68
C LEU A 111 29.54 11.19 9.59
N ALA A 112 29.03 10.07 9.05
CA ALA A 112 27.96 10.08 8.06
C ALA A 112 26.61 10.53 8.62
N VAL A 113 26.26 10.17 9.86
CA VAL A 113 25.05 10.62 10.57
C VAL A 113 25.19 12.09 10.97
N ALA A 114 26.37 12.54 11.40
CA ALA A 114 26.62 13.97 11.63
C ALA A 114 26.46 14.77 10.33
N VAL A 115 27.05 14.32 9.22
CA VAL A 115 26.91 14.98 7.90
C VAL A 115 25.46 14.91 7.40
N LEU A 116 24.78 13.77 7.52
CA LEU A 116 23.36 13.64 7.15
C LEU A 116 22.44 14.47 8.06
N SER A 117 22.77 14.63 9.35
CA SER A 117 22.01 15.49 10.26
C SER A 117 22.24 16.96 9.95
N VAL A 118 23.46 17.37 9.58
CA VAL A 118 23.75 18.73 9.11
C VAL A 118 23.09 19.01 7.76
N ILE A 119 23.06 18.02 6.86
CA ILE A 119 22.31 18.06 5.59
C ILE A 119 20.80 18.11 5.87
N LEU A 120 20.25 17.28 6.75
CA LEU A 120 18.83 17.31 7.14
C LEU A 120 18.45 18.59 7.89
N LEU A 121 19.36 19.24 8.60
CA LEU A 121 19.12 20.55 9.22
C LEU A 121 19.22 21.67 8.18
N ALA A 122 20.16 21.59 7.23
CA ALA A 122 20.33 22.55 6.14
C ALA A 122 19.21 22.45 5.07
N PHE A 123 18.74 21.25 4.73
CA PHE A 123 17.63 20.98 3.82
C PHE A 123 16.28 20.86 4.54
N GLY A 124 16.27 20.64 5.86
CA GLY A 124 15.06 20.57 6.67
C GLY A 124 14.27 21.87 6.61
N SER A 125 14.95 23.03 6.55
CA SER A 125 14.28 24.32 6.39
C SER A 125 13.57 24.49 5.02
N LEU A 126 13.99 23.75 3.98
CA LEU A 126 13.32 23.77 2.66
C LEU A 126 12.26 22.65 2.54
N TYR A 127 12.49 21.48 3.15
CA TYR A 127 11.58 20.34 3.10
C TYR A 127 10.39 20.47 4.08
N ASN A 128 10.59 21.03 5.27
CA ASN A 128 9.49 21.29 6.23
C ASN A 128 8.45 22.22 5.62
N ASN A 129 8.88 23.19 4.83
CA ASN A 129 8.00 24.24 4.36
C ASN A 129 6.90 23.71 3.42
N ASN A 130 7.24 22.82 2.48
CA ASN A 130 6.26 22.29 1.53
C ASN A 130 5.28 21.32 2.20
N TYR A 131 5.77 20.46 3.12
CA TYR A 131 4.89 19.56 3.88
C TYR A 131 3.89 20.34 4.75
N ASP A 132 4.36 21.38 5.42
CA ASP A 132 3.56 22.21 6.31
C ASP A 132 2.43 22.96 5.56
N VAL A 133 2.68 23.54 4.38
CA VAL A 133 1.60 24.15 3.54
C VAL A 133 0.57 23.11 3.13
N LEU A 134 1.02 21.98 2.59
CA LEU A 134 0.11 20.96 2.07
C LEU A 134 -0.75 20.33 3.18
N SER A 135 -0.25 20.35 4.42
CA SER A 135 -1.00 19.95 5.61
C SER A 135 -1.87 21.05 6.23
N SER A 136 -1.67 22.32 5.85
CA SER A 136 -2.45 23.45 6.36
C SER A 136 -3.91 23.36 5.91
N PRO A 137 -4.88 23.84 6.70
CA PRO A 137 -6.29 23.81 6.34
C PRO A 137 -6.58 24.66 5.09
N VAL A 138 -7.65 24.34 4.36
CA VAL A 138 -8.09 25.11 3.18
C VAL A 138 -8.32 26.60 3.51
N GLN A 139 -8.68 26.92 4.76
CA GLN A 139 -8.81 28.30 5.25
C GLN A 139 -7.57 29.16 4.97
N THR A 140 -6.37 28.58 4.98
CA THR A 140 -5.12 29.27 4.65
C THR A 140 -5.16 29.93 3.26
N VAL A 141 -5.85 29.33 2.29
CA VAL A 141 -6.03 29.89 0.93
C VAL A 141 -7.00 31.08 0.95
N LEU A 142 -7.99 31.07 1.85
CA LEU A 142 -8.94 32.18 1.99
C LEU A 142 -8.30 33.39 2.69
N ASP A 143 -7.31 33.14 3.55
CA ASP A 143 -6.63 34.16 4.34
C ASP A 143 -5.51 34.85 3.53
N ASP A 144 -4.92 34.18 2.54
CA ASP A 144 -3.96 34.75 1.59
C ASP A 144 -4.69 35.39 0.39
N LEU A 145 -4.88 36.71 0.46
CA LEU A 145 -5.66 37.45 -0.54
C LEU A 145 -5.02 37.44 -1.94
N ASP A 146 -3.69 37.45 -2.03
CA ASP A 146 -2.97 37.46 -3.31
C ASP A 146 -3.16 36.12 -4.03
N VAL A 147 -2.96 35.02 -3.32
CA VAL A 147 -3.18 33.66 -3.84
C VAL A 147 -4.64 33.46 -4.20
N LEU A 148 -5.57 33.93 -3.34
CA LEU A 148 -7.00 33.82 -3.61
C LEU A 148 -7.39 34.57 -4.88
N GLU A 149 -6.97 35.82 -5.06
CA GLU A 149 -7.30 36.62 -6.24
C GLU A 149 -6.76 36.00 -7.53
N GLU A 150 -5.52 35.49 -7.53
CA GLU A 150 -4.96 34.84 -8.71
C GLU A 150 -5.70 33.54 -9.04
N LEU A 151 -6.09 32.74 -8.04
CA LEU A 151 -6.93 31.57 -8.26
C LEU A 151 -8.31 31.93 -8.79
N VAL A 152 -8.91 33.03 -8.32
CA VAL A 152 -10.19 33.55 -8.81
C VAL A 152 -10.09 33.88 -10.30
N ILE A 153 -9.05 34.61 -10.71
CA ILE A 153 -8.79 34.96 -12.12
C ILE A 153 -8.65 33.69 -12.98
N LEU A 154 -8.03 32.64 -12.45
CA LEU A 154 -7.80 31.39 -13.16
C LEU A 154 -9.04 30.49 -13.23
N LEU A 155 -9.82 30.38 -12.15
CA LEU A 155 -10.82 29.33 -11.97
C LEU A 155 -12.26 29.79 -12.15
N ASP A 156 -12.59 31.07 -11.95
CA ASP A 156 -13.97 31.54 -12.07
C ASP A 156 -14.47 31.73 -13.52
N PRO A 157 -13.64 32.19 -14.48
CA PRO A 157 -14.10 32.37 -15.86
C PRO A 157 -14.67 31.10 -16.49
N GLU A 158 -15.73 31.28 -17.30
CA GLU A 158 -16.30 30.21 -18.12
C GLU A 158 -15.63 30.22 -19.49
N THR A 159 -14.60 29.38 -19.65
CA THR A 159 -13.91 29.20 -20.94
C THR A 159 -14.21 27.83 -21.52
N GLN A 160 -14.55 27.78 -22.81
CA GLN A 160 -14.88 26.53 -23.49
C GLN A 160 -13.69 25.55 -23.44
N GLY A 161 -13.95 24.31 -23.00
CA GLY A 161 -12.93 23.27 -22.90
C GLY A 161 -11.98 23.38 -21.71
N LYS A 162 -12.08 24.41 -20.87
CA LYS A 162 -11.26 24.56 -19.65
C LYS A 162 -12.12 24.34 -18.40
N LYS A 163 -11.76 23.35 -17.58
CA LYS A 163 -12.47 23.07 -16.32
C LYS A 163 -12.28 24.26 -15.35
N ASN A 164 -13.35 24.63 -14.64
CA ASN A 164 -13.45 25.85 -13.83
C ASN A 164 -14.09 25.56 -12.46
N THR A 165 -14.42 26.59 -11.66
CA THR A 165 -14.97 26.42 -10.31
C THR A 165 -16.22 25.52 -10.26
N LYS A 166 -17.09 25.49 -11.28
CA LYS A 166 -18.24 24.55 -11.33
C LYS A 166 -17.81 23.09 -11.21
N HIS A 167 -16.72 22.75 -11.89
CA HIS A 167 -16.19 21.40 -11.93
C HIS A 167 -15.52 21.04 -10.60
N LEU A 168 -14.79 21.99 -10.00
CA LEU A 168 -14.23 21.82 -8.65
C LEU A 168 -15.32 21.60 -7.61
N ALA A 169 -16.39 22.41 -7.64
CA ALA A 169 -17.52 22.27 -6.72
C ALA A 169 -18.22 20.92 -6.88
N SER A 170 -18.37 20.42 -8.11
CA SER A 170 -18.89 19.08 -8.38
C SER A 170 -18.01 17.97 -7.77
N LEU A 171 -16.68 18.07 -7.91
CA LEU A 171 -15.74 17.15 -7.26
C LEU A 171 -15.82 17.19 -5.72
N CYS A 172 -16.17 18.35 -5.16
CA CYS A 172 -16.41 18.54 -3.73
C CYS A 172 -17.85 18.17 -3.32
N SER A 173 -18.61 17.49 -4.18
CA SER A 173 -19.98 17.03 -3.91
C SER A 173 -20.99 18.14 -3.58
N PHE A 174 -20.81 19.36 -4.11
CA PHE A 174 -21.86 20.38 -4.02
C PHE A 174 -23.01 20.07 -4.99
N PRO A 175 -24.29 20.25 -4.58
CA PRO A 175 -25.43 20.05 -5.46
C PRO A 175 -25.40 20.98 -6.67
N SER A 176 -25.82 20.48 -7.84
CA SER A 176 -25.88 21.27 -9.08
C SER A 176 -26.71 22.55 -8.94
N THR A 177 -27.79 22.52 -8.16
CA THR A 177 -28.63 23.69 -7.85
C THR A 177 -27.85 24.77 -7.10
N TRP A 178 -27.04 24.38 -6.12
CA TRP A 178 -26.19 25.29 -5.36
C TRP A 178 -25.06 25.87 -6.22
N ILE A 179 -24.47 25.06 -7.10
CA ILE A 179 -23.43 25.51 -8.04
C ILE A 179 -23.99 26.57 -9.01
N THR A 180 -25.17 26.32 -9.58
CA THR A 180 -25.86 27.27 -10.46
C THR A 180 -26.17 28.58 -9.75
N TYR A 181 -26.71 28.51 -8.53
CA TYR A 181 -26.98 29.70 -7.72
C TYR A 181 -25.72 30.50 -7.40
N THR A 182 -24.64 29.82 -7.01
CA THR A 182 -23.34 30.44 -6.72
C THR A 182 -22.81 31.23 -7.93
N TYR A 183 -22.90 30.66 -9.14
CA TYR A 183 -22.49 31.36 -10.36
C TYR A 183 -23.43 32.49 -10.78
N SER A 184 -24.71 32.44 -10.39
CA SER A 184 -25.64 33.55 -10.63
C SER A 184 -25.31 34.80 -9.79
N MET A 185 -24.56 34.63 -8.70
CA MET A 185 -24.11 35.71 -7.82
C MET A 185 -22.68 36.18 -8.11
N ARG A 186 -22.05 35.72 -9.21
CA ARG A 186 -20.63 35.97 -9.48
C ARG A 186 -20.24 37.45 -9.58
N ASP A 187 -21.20 38.31 -9.92
CA ASP A 187 -20.97 39.76 -10.06
C ASP A 187 -20.78 40.45 -8.69
N SER A 188 -21.19 39.82 -7.59
CA SER A 188 -21.03 40.35 -6.22
C SER A 188 -20.17 39.47 -5.33
N LYS A 189 -20.11 38.16 -5.58
CA LYS A 189 -19.30 37.21 -4.81
C LYS A 189 -18.65 36.18 -5.72
N SER A 190 -17.32 36.06 -5.65
CA SER A 190 -16.57 35.05 -6.39
C SER A 190 -17.13 33.63 -6.12
N PRO A 191 -17.46 32.86 -7.17
CA PRO A 191 -17.82 31.47 -7.04
C PRO A 191 -16.75 30.62 -6.34
N LEU A 192 -15.47 30.84 -6.67
CA LEU A 192 -14.37 30.09 -6.05
C LEU A 192 -14.33 30.34 -4.55
N LYS A 193 -14.41 31.61 -4.13
CA LYS A 193 -14.43 31.98 -2.71
C LYS A 193 -15.57 31.29 -1.98
N ALA A 194 -16.78 31.30 -2.55
CA ALA A 194 -17.94 30.62 -1.95
C ALA A 194 -17.75 29.10 -1.83
N VAL A 195 -17.10 28.47 -2.81
CA VAL A 195 -16.77 27.02 -2.76
C VAL A 195 -15.74 26.73 -1.67
N LEU A 196 -14.67 27.52 -1.58
CA LEU A 196 -13.63 27.33 -0.55
C LEU A 196 -14.16 27.57 0.87
N GLU A 197 -15.00 28.58 1.07
CA GLU A 197 -15.73 28.81 2.34
C GLU A 197 -16.64 27.60 2.67
N GLY A 198 -17.35 27.09 1.66
CA GLY A 198 -18.21 25.91 1.81
C GLY A 198 -17.44 24.63 2.14
N ILE A 199 -16.25 24.43 1.56
CA ILE A 199 -15.36 23.30 1.87
C ILE A 199 -14.88 23.42 3.31
N SER A 200 -14.39 24.59 3.72
CA SER A 200 -13.88 24.82 5.08
C SER A 200 -14.96 24.60 6.14
N SER A 201 -16.22 24.85 5.81
CA SER A 201 -17.36 24.56 6.69
C SER A 201 -17.77 23.08 6.72
N LYS A 202 -17.82 22.40 5.56
CA LYS A 202 -18.28 21.00 5.46
C LYS A 202 -17.20 19.97 5.82
N HIS A 203 -15.94 20.31 5.61
CA HIS A 203 -14.80 19.43 5.73
C HIS A 203 -13.63 20.16 6.43
N PRO A 204 -13.70 20.34 7.75
CA PRO A 204 -12.66 21.05 8.50
C PRO A 204 -11.29 20.37 8.43
N ASP A 205 -11.26 19.05 8.18
CA ASP A 205 -10.02 18.27 8.05
C ASP A 205 -9.35 18.37 6.67
N TRP A 206 -9.99 19.08 5.71
CA TRP A 206 -9.41 19.23 4.38
C TRP A 206 -8.28 20.24 4.37
N THR A 207 -7.20 19.84 3.70
CA THR A 207 -5.96 20.62 3.64
C THR A 207 -5.72 21.19 2.24
N VAL A 208 -4.76 22.11 2.12
CA VAL A 208 -4.30 22.64 0.82
C VAL A 208 -3.86 21.51 -0.12
N GLY A 209 -3.25 20.44 0.42
CA GLY A 209 -2.87 19.26 -0.36
C GLY A 209 -4.06 18.51 -0.97
N HIS A 210 -5.20 18.44 -0.26
CA HIS A 210 -6.44 17.88 -0.80
C HIS A 210 -6.96 18.74 -1.96
N LEU A 211 -6.98 20.06 -1.79
CA LEU A 211 -7.37 21.01 -2.84
C LEU A 211 -6.47 20.89 -4.08
N ALA A 212 -5.15 20.85 -3.90
CA ALA A 212 -4.19 20.68 -4.98
C ALA A 212 -4.43 19.37 -5.76
N LYS A 213 -4.78 18.28 -5.08
CA LYS A 213 -5.13 17.00 -5.71
C LYS A 213 -6.38 17.12 -6.58
N LEU A 214 -7.42 17.83 -6.11
CA LEU A 214 -8.64 18.07 -6.89
C LEU A 214 -8.36 18.92 -8.12
N LEU A 215 -7.58 20.00 -7.99
CA LEU A 215 -7.17 20.86 -9.10
C LEU A 215 -6.37 20.08 -10.15
N LYS A 216 -5.47 19.20 -9.71
CA LYS A 216 -4.71 18.31 -10.59
C LYS A 216 -5.62 17.30 -11.31
N GLN A 217 -6.63 16.76 -10.62
CA GLN A 217 -7.62 15.83 -11.22
C GLN A 217 -8.47 16.50 -12.31
N MET A 218 -8.68 17.82 -12.22
CA MET A 218 -9.32 18.61 -13.27
C MET A 218 -8.30 19.30 -14.22
N ASP A 219 -7.07 18.81 -14.28
CA ASP A 219 -6.01 19.26 -15.19
C ASP A 219 -5.66 20.76 -15.07
N ARG A 220 -5.92 21.37 -13.90
CA ARG A 220 -5.61 22.78 -13.60
C ARG A 220 -4.26 22.94 -12.91
N ASN A 221 -3.21 22.50 -13.61
CA ASN A 221 -1.83 22.63 -13.12
C ASN A 221 -1.39 24.09 -12.96
N ASP A 222 -1.98 25.01 -13.72
CA ASP A 222 -1.82 26.46 -13.56
C ASP A 222 -2.26 26.92 -12.15
N ALA A 223 -3.44 26.49 -11.70
CA ALA A 223 -3.93 26.80 -10.35
C ALA A 223 -3.11 26.10 -9.24
N VAL A 224 -2.60 24.90 -9.49
CA VAL A 224 -1.69 24.21 -8.54
C VAL A 224 -0.39 25.00 -8.36
N ALA A 225 0.14 25.61 -9.41
CA ALA A 225 1.33 26.46 -9.32
C ALA A 225 1.09 27.71 -8.47
N VAL A 226 -0.12 28.28 -8.51
CA VAL A 226 -0.50 29.42 -7.66
C VAL A 226 -0.57 29.02 -6.19
N LEU A 227 -1.12 27.84 -5.86
CA LEU A 227 -1.12 27.33 -4.46
C LEU A 227 0.28 27.18 -3.88
N ALA A 228 1.29 26.93 -4.70
CA ALA A 228 2.67 26.83 -4.24
C ALA A 228 3.25 28.18 -3.74
N LYS A 229 2.57 29.30 -4.00
CA LYS A 229 2.99 30.65 -3.58
C LYS A 229 2.64 31.00 -2.13
N LEU A 230 1.79 30.23 -1.44
CA LEU A 230 1.32 30.44 -0.06
C LEU A 230 2.43 30.59 1.01
N LYS A 231 3.72 30.46 0.64
CA LYS A 231 4.88 30.62 1.52
C LYS A 231 5.94 31.60 1.07
N GLN A 232 5.70 32.37 0.00
CA GLN A 232 6.74 33.23 -0.55
C GLN A 232 6.83 34.62 0.13
N TYR A 233 5.89 34.99 1.01
CA TYR A 233 5.87 36.32 1.63
C TYR A 233 6.57 36.44 3.00
N ASP A 234 6.83 35.32 3.69
CA ASP A 234 7.51 35.36 5.00
C ASP A 234 9.04 35.50 4.91
N GLN A 235 9.62 35.55 3.70
CA GLN A 235 11.07 35.68 3.50
C GLN A 235 11.53 37.03 2.93
N ASN A 236 10.64 38.00 2.72
CA ASN A 236 10.99 39.31 2.13
C ASN A 236 10.77 40.50 3.07
N PHE A 237 10.59 40.26 4.37
CA PHE A 237 10.45 41.31 5.37
C PHE A 237 11.38 41.03 6.54
N PHE A 238 12.68 41.27 6.36
CA PHE A 238 13.65 41.83 7.33
C PHE A 238 15.03 41.94 6.66
#